data_AF-A0A3M1RWP3-F1
#
_entry.id   AF-A0A3M1RWP3-F1
#
_cell.length_a   1.000
_cell.length_b   1.000
_cell.length_c   1.000
_cell.angle_alpha   90.00
_cell.angle_beta   90.00
_cell.angle_gamma   90.00
#
_symmetry.space_group_name_H-M   'P 1'
#
loop_
_entity.id
_entity.type
_entity.pdbx_description
1 polymer ?
#
loop_
_entity_poly.entity_id
_entity_poly.type
_entity_poly.pdbx_seq_one_letter_code
_entity_poly.pdbx_strand_id
1 'polypeptide(L)'
;MKDDEIIEKICKPFCSFYKEGKEEMLCKGAEILKEILSKLPQKRFHNYFKGDVLCPKIIYQNGEMLERICRQCNFYISGCDFTDPDFKGYSPPCGGYIAIVCLIREEKIFLRELLNP
;
A
#
# COMPACT_ATOMS: atom_id res chain seq x y z
N MET A 1 -5.04 10.46 8.82
CA MET A 1 -3.75 11.08 8.41
C MET A 1 -4.00 11.97 7.20
N LYS A 2 -3.16 12.97 6.92
CA LYS A 2 -3.26 13.78 5.69
C LYS A 2 -2.61 13.06 4.51
N ASP A 3 -3.00 13.44 3.29
CA ASP A 3 -2.49 12.82 2.06
C ASP A 3 -0.97 13.05 1.89
N ASP A 4 -0.49 14.25 2.22
CA ASP A 4 0.94 14.58 2.16
C ASP A 4 1.81 13.61 2.97
N GLU A 5 1.35 13.18 4.15
CA GLU A 5 2.11 12.24 4.98
C GLU A 5 2.16 10.83 4.38
N ILE A 6 1.08 10.38 3.74
CA ILE A 6 1.06 9.10 3.01
C ILE A 6 2.03 9.19 1.83
N ILE A 7 2.00 10.30 1.09
CA ILE A 7 2.84 10.49 -0.09
C ILE A 7 4.32 10.47 0.29
N GLU A 8 4.71 11.29 1.28
CA GLU A 8 6.10 11.41 1.71
C GLU A 8 6.67 10.12 2.31
N LYS A 9 5.88 9.40 3.10
CA LYS A 9 6.38 8.26 3.88
C LYS A 9 6.14 6.91 3.21
N ILE A 10 5.24 6.83 2.24
CA ILE A 10 4.86 5.58 1.58
C ILE A 10 5.06 5.65 0.07
N CYS A 11 4.43 6.63 -0.59
CA CYS A 11 4.43 6.67 -2.06
C CYS A 11 5.82 6.97 -2.62
N LYS A 12 6.46 8.05 -2.17
CA LYS A 12 7.81 8.45 -2.60
C LYS A 12 8.88 7.37 -2.36
N PRO A 13 9.00 6.77 -1.17
CA PRO A 13 10.07 5.81 -0.89
C PRO A 13 9.80 4.40 -1.43
N PHE A 14 8.54 3.95 -1.54
CA PHE A 14 8.24 2.53 -1.79
C PHE A 14 7.40 2.26 -3.04
N CYS A 15 6.77 3.26 -3.68
CA CYS A 15 5.89 3.03 -4.82
C CYS A 15 6.62 3.25 -6.15
N SER A 16 6.91 2.17 -6.88
CA SER A 16 7.49 2.24 -8.22
C SER A 16 6.59 2.95 -9.25
N PHE A 17 5.31 3.16 -8.92
CA PHE A 17 4.33 3.86 -9.78
C PHE A 17 4.16 5.34 -9.42
N TYR A 18 4.78 5.83 -8.35
CA TYR A 18 4.69 7.24 -7.97
C TYR A 18 5.30 8.14 -9.04
N LYS A 19 4.61 9.24 -9.36
CA LYS A 19 5.05 10.26 -10.32
C LYS A 19 4.76 11.63 -9.71
N GLU A 20 5.78 12.48 -9.60
CA GLU A 20 5.62 13.86 -9.13
C GLU A 20 4.65 14.64 -10.01
N GLY A 21 3.82 15.49 -9.40
CA GLY A 21 2.81 16.30 -10.11
C GLY A 21 1.54 15.55 -10.51
N LYS A 22 1.38 14.29 -10.08
CA LYS A 22 0.13 13.50 -10.18
C LYS A 22 -0.40 13.08 -8.80
N GLU A 23 -0.12 13.88 -7.75
CA GLU A 23 -0.45 13.52 -6.37
C GLU A 23 -1.96 13.48 -6.05
N GLU A 24 -2.82 14.03 -6.91
CA GLU A 24 -4.26 14.12 -6.67
C GLU A 24 -4.99 12.76 -6.59
N MET A 25 -4.35 11.66 -7.03
CA MET A 25 -4.93 10.31 -6.98
C MET A 25 -4.06 9.34 -6.20
N LEU A 26 -4.51 8.98 -5.00
CA LEU A 26 -3.94 7.87 -4.23
C LEU A 26 -4.41 6.53 -4.79
N CYS A 27 -3.55 5.51 -4.73
CA CYS A 27 -3.98 4.14 -4.98
C CYS A 27 -4.83 3.65 -3.80
N LYS A 28 -5.67 2.62 -4.02
CA LYS A 28 -6.54 2.10 -2.96
C LYS A 28 -5.77 1.61 -1.72
N GLY A 29 -4.56 1.06 -1.91
CA GLY A 29 -3.69 0.67 -0.81
C GLY A 29 -3.29 1.87 0.08
N ALA A 30 -3.02 3.02 -0.53
CA ALA A 30 -2.69 4.25 0.19
C ALA A 30 -3.92 4.83 0.92
N GLU A 31 -5.11 4.77 0.30
CA GLU A 31 -6.38 5.18 0.93
C GLU A 31 -6.71 4.32 2.17
N ILE A 32 -6.66 3.00 2.02
CA ILE A 32 -6.91 2.05 3.12
C ILE A 32 -5.91 2.29 4.25
N LEU A 33 -4.63 2.48 3.92
CA LEU A 33 -3.60 2.76 4.91
C LEU A 33 -3.92 4.07 5.66
N LYS A 34 -4.35 5.12 4.97
CA LYS A 34 -4.79 6.39 5.59
C LYS A 34 -5.95 6.18 6.56
N GLU A 35 -6.93 5.36 6.20
CA GLU A 35 -8.09 5.01 7.03
C GLU A 35 -7.67 4.24 8.29
N ILE A 36 -6.96 3.12 8.14
CA ILE A 36 -6.48 2.30 9.26
C ILE A 36 -5.64 3.14 10.21
N LEU A 37 -4.68 3.90 9.69
CA LEU A 37 -3.79 4.73 10.51
C LEU A 37 -4.53 5.88 11.20
N SER A 38 -5.63 6.39 10.63
CA SER A 38 -6.46 7.40 11.30
C SER A 38 -7.13 6.87 12.56
N LYS A 39 -7.36 5.55 12.63
CA LYS A 39 -8.00 4.87 13.76
C LYS A 39 -6.98 4.41 14.82
N LEU A 40 -5.71 4.31 14.47
CA LEU A 40 -4.64 3.92 15.39
C LEU A 40 -4.11 5.12 16.21
N PRO A 41 -3.63 4.90 17.45
CA PRO A 41 -3.00 5.95 18.23
C PRO A 41 -1.76 6.51 17.51
N GLN A 42 -1.74 7.82 17.23
CA GLN A 42 -0.74 8.51 16.40
C GLN A 42 0.74 8.19 16.76
N LYS A 43 1.02 7.86 18.03
CA LYS A 43 2.38 7.55 18.51
C LYS A 43 2.98 6.26 17.93
N ARG A 44 2.20 5.39 17.28
CA ARG A 44 2.71 4.10 16.78
C ARG A 44 3.29 4.16 15.36
N PHE A 45 2.85 5.09 14.51
CA PHE A 45 3.20 5.09 13.09
C PHE A 45 4.66 5.41 12.79
N HIS A 46 5.23 6.43 13.44
CA HIS A 46 6.65 6.77 13.27
C HIS A 46 7.58 5.61 13.61
N ASN A 47 7.13 4.66 14.43
CA ASN A 47 7.89 3.47 14.80
C ASN A 47 7.68 2.31 13.83
N TYR A 48 6.58 2.27 13.07
CA TYR A 48 6.30 1.20 12.10
C TYR A 48 7.14 1.28 10.83
N PHE A 49 7.60 2.48 10.49
CA PHE A 49 8.45 2.71 9.32
C PHE A 49 9.85 3.24 9.73
N LYS A 50 10.19 3.20 11.03
CA LYS A 50 11.53 3.52 11.53
C LYS A 50 12.40 2.26 11.48
N GLY A 51 13.22 2.16 10.45
CA GLY A 51 14.15 1.07 10.21
C GLY A 51 14.18 0.73 8.73
N ASP A 52 15.19 -0.03 8.31
CA ASP A 52 15.15 -0.72 7.02
C ASP A 52 13.97 -1.69 7.08
N VAL A 53 12.78 -1.22 6.70
CA VAL A 53 11.62 -2.10 6.50
C VAL A 53 12.03 -3.00 5.36
N LEU A 54 12.59 -4.15 5.72
CA LEU A 54 12.91 -5.23 4.81
C LEU A 54 11.59 -5.83 4.34
N CYS A 55 10.88 -5.10 3.49
CA CYS A 55 9.75 -5.63 2.74
C CYS A 55 10.36 -6.58 1.70
N PRO A 56 10.23 -7.91 1.91
CA PRO A 56 10.83 -8.87 1.00
C PRO A 56 10.11 -8.73 -0.34
N LYS A 57 10.86 -8.90 -1.44
CA LYS A 57 10.27 -9.03 -2.79
C LYS A 57 9.28 -10.21 -2.90
N ILE A 58 9.19 -11.06 -1.88
CA ILE A 58 8.21 -12.14 -1.74
C ILE A 58 6.91 -11.53 -1.23
N ILE A 59 6.09 -11.11 -2.18
CA ILE A 59 4.81 -10.47 -1.93
C ILE A 59 3.81 -11.55 -1.52
N TYR A 60 3.20 -11.38 -0.36
CA TYR A 60 2.04 -12.15 0.05
C TYR A 60 0.86 -11.75 -0.87
N GLN A 61 0.62 -12.55 -1.91
CA GLN A 61 -0.56 -12.44 -2.76
C GLN A 61 -1.64 -13.37 -2.21
N ASN A 62 -2.32 -12.95 -1.15
CA ASN A 62 -3.59 -13.57 -0.81
C ASN A 62 -4.64 -13.01 -1.79
N GLY A 63 -5.42 -13.89 -2.43
CA GLY A 63 -6.51 -13.48 -3.33
C GLY A 63 -7.48 -12.48 -2.69
N GLU A 64 -7.69 -12.56 -1.38
CA GLU A 64 -8.52 -11.61 -0.64
C GLU A 64 -7.92 -10.19 -0.61
N MET A 65 -6.60 -10.05 -0.49
CA MET A 65 -5.93 -8.75 -0.54
C MET A 65 -5.99 -8.15 -1.94
N LEU A 66 -5.84 -8.97 -2.98
CA LEU A 66 -6.00 -8.52 -4.36
C LEU A 66 -7.43 -8.04 -4.61
N GLU A 67 -8.43 -8.75 -4.09
CA GLU A 67 -9.83 -8.34 -4.22
C GLU A 67 -10.12 -7.01 -3.52
N ARG A 68 -9.61 -6.83 -2.30
CA ARG A 68 -9.92 -5.65 -1.48
C ARG A 68 -9.11 -4.43 -1.84
N ILE A 69 -7.85 -4.62 -2.21
CA ILE A 69 -6.93 -3.51 -2.51
C ILE A 69 -6.90 -3.28 -4.01
N CYS A 70 -6.51 -4.29 -4.79
CA CYS A 70 -6.22 -4.09 -6.21
C CYS A 70 -7.49 -3.92 -7.04
N ARG A 71 -8.51 -4.78 -6.90
CA ARG A 71 -9.73 -4.65 -7.72
C ARG A 71 -10.56 -3.40 -7.46
N GLN A 72 -10.39 -2.79 -6.29
CA GLN A 72 -11.02 -1.50 -5.94
C GLN A 72 -10.13 -0.29 -6.26
N CYS A 73 -8.95 -0.52 -6.84
CA CYS A 73 -8.01 0.54 -7.16
C CYS A 73 -8.36 1.19 -8.49
N ASN A 74 -8.37 2.53 -8.52
CA ASN A 74 -8.55 3.31 -9.74
C ASN A 74 -7.51 2.97 -10.84
N PHE A 75 -6.38 2.37 -10.46
CA PHE A 75 -5.31 1.96 -11.36
C PHE A 75 -5.39 0.48 -11.82
N TYR A 76 -6.40 -0.29 -11.41
CA TYR A 76 -6.46 -1.75 -11.62
C TYR A 76 -6.40 -2.18 -13.09
N ILE A 77 -7.23 -1.55 -13.93
CA ILE A 77 -7.37 -1.88 -15.36
C ILE A 77 -6.33 -1.13 -16.20
N SER A 78 -5.96 0.08 -15.76
CA SER A 78 -5.05 0.96 -16.50
C SER A 78 -4.13 1.67 -15.52
N GLY A 79 -2.82 1.51 -15.70
CA GLY A 79 -1.79 2.16 -14.90
C GLY A 79 -1.16 1.31 -13.79
N CYS A 80 -1.40 -0.01 -13.78
CA CYS A 80 -0.80 -0.93 -12.81
C CYS A 80 -0.22 -2.18 -13.50
N ASP A 81 1.06 -2.11 -13.88
CA ASP A 81 1.82 -3.22 -14.46
C ASP A 81 1.87 -4.47 -13.54
N PHE A 82 1.58 -4.31 -12.24
CA PHE A 82 1.51 -5.42 -11.28
C PHE A 82 0.29 -6.33 -11.49
N THR A 83 -0.83 -5.80 -11.95
CA THR A 83 -2.08 -6.57 -12.17
C THR A 83 -2.41 -6.78 -13.63
N ASP A 84 -1.59 -6.23 -14.53
CA ASP A 84 -1.77 -6.35 -15.97
C ASP A 84 -1.32 -7.75 -16.47
N PRO A 85 -2.24 -8.57 -17.01
CA PRO A 85 -1.90 -9.90 -17.53
C PRO A 85 -1.02 -9.87 -18.80
N ASP A 86 -1.00 -8.74 -19.51
CA ASP A 86 -0.23 -8.57 -20.74
C ASP A 86 1.20 -8.07 -20.45
N PHE A 87 1.46 -7.55 -19.24
CA PHE A 87 2.79 -7.13 -18.82
C PHE A 87 3.74 -8.33 -18.67
N LYS A 88 4.83 -8.34 -19.43
CA LYS A 88 5.81 -9.45 -19.48
C LYS A 88 7.03 -9.26 -18.57
N GLY A 89 7.13 -8.10 -17.90
CA GLY A 89 8.22 -7.80 -16.97
C GLY A 89 7.91 -8.21 -15.53
N TYR A 90 8.84 -7.93 -14.62
CA TYR A 90 8.55 -7.92 -13.19
C TYR A 90 8.09 -6.52 -12.78
N SER A 91 6.89 -6.41 -12.24
CA SER A 91 6.43 -5.19 -11.59
C SER A 91 6.06 -5.50 -10.14
N PRO A 92 6.63 -4.80 -9.15
CA PRO A 92 6.18 -4.94 -7.77
C PRO A 92 4.78 -4.32 -7.58
N PRO A 93 4.04 -4.68 -6.52
CA PRO A 93 2.83 -3.99 -6.11
C PRO A 93 3.12 -2.53 -5.76
N CYS A 94 2.06 -1.72 -5.67
CA CYS A 94 2.19 -0.33 -5.24
C CYS A 94 2.68 -0.22 -3.77
N GLY A 95 3.29 0.92 -3.44
CA GLY A 95 3.83 1.16 -2.09
C GLY A 95 2.80 1.00 -0.98
N GLY A 96 1.53 1.37 -1.23
CA GLY A 96 0.43 1.17 -0.28
C GLY A 96 0.14 -0.31 0.00
N TYR A 97 0.15 -1.17 -1.02
CA TYR A 97 -0.02 -2.62 -0.84
C TYR A 97 1.16 -3.20 -0.04
N ILE A 98 2.39 -2.81 -0.40
CA ILE A 98 3.62 -3.25 0.27
C ILE A 98 3.57 -2.87 1.75
N ALA A 99 3.20 -1.62 2.07
CA ALA A 99 3.08 -1.14 3.43
C ALA A 99 2.07 -1.95 4.26
N ILE A 100 0.90 -2.24 3.69
CA ILE A 100 -0.13 -3.07 4.35
C ILE A 100 0.40 -4.47 4.65
N VAL A 101 1.05 -5.13 3.69
CA VAL A 101 1.65 -6.47 3.89
C VAL A 101 2.68 -6.43 5.01
N CYS A 102 3.55 -5.42 5.03
CA CYS A 102 4.59 -5.31 6.04
C CYS A 102 3.99 -5.07 7.44
N LEU A 103 2.95 -4.24 7.57
CA LEU A 103 2.23 -4.06 8.83
C LEU A 103 1.51 -5.32 9.33
N ILE A 104 0.94 -6.13 8.43
CA ILE A 104 0.33 -7.42 8.80
C ILE A 104 1.39 -8.39 9.29
N ARG A 105 2.50 -8.52 8.56
CA ARG A 105 3.59 -9.44 8.89
C ARG A 105 4.24 -9.11 10.24
N GLU A 106 4.34 -7.83 10.57
CA GLU A 106 4.85 -7.37 11.86
C GLU A 106 3.79 -7.38 12.98
N GLU A 107 2.59 -7.92 12.70
CA GLU A 107 1.45 -8.00 13.62
C GLU A 107 1.04 -6.62 14.18
N LYS A 108 1.26 -5.55 13.39
CA LYS A 108 0.85 -4.19 13.74
C LYS A 108 -0.61 -3.95 13.43
N ILE A 109 -1.10 -4.62 12.38
CA ILE A 109 -2.49 -4.68 11.96
C ILE A 109 -2.82 -6.14 11.58
N PHE A 110 -4.11 -6.47 11.46
CA PHE A 110 -4.60 -7.79 11.08
C PHE A 110 -5.44 -7.70 9.80
N LEU A 111 -5.47 -8.79 9.02
CA LEU A 111 -6.25 -8.85 7.77
C LEU A 111 -7.73 -8.46 7.96
N ARG A 112 -8.33 -8.81 9.11
CA ARG A 112 -9.71 -8.43 9.46
C ARG A 112 -9.96 -6.91 9.46
N GLU A 113 -8.93 -6.10 9.72
CA GLU A 113 -9.02 -4.64 9.69
C GLU A 113 -9.09 -4.10 8.25
N LEU A 114 -8.67 -4.89 7.25
CA LEU A 114 -8.89 -4.58 5.83
C LEU A 114 -10.30 -4.96 5.35
N LEU A 115 -10.97 -5.88 6.05
CA LEU A 115 -12.29 -6.40 5.67
C LEU A 115 -13.44 -5.55 6.19
N ASN A 116 -13.20 -4.77 7.25
CA ASN A 116 -14.13 -3.80 7.83
C ASN A 116 -13.40 -2.47 8.10
N PRO A 117 -13.00 -1.76 7.02
CA PRO A 117 -12.09 -0.63 7.10
C PRO A 117 -12.61 0.60 7.84
#